data_AF-A0A0D1KQT2-F1
#
_entry.id   AF-A0A0D1KQT2-F1
#
_cell.length_a   1.000
_cell.length_b   1.000
_cell.length_c   1.000
_cell.angle_alpha   90.00
_cell.angle_beta   90.00
_cell.angle_gamma   90.00
#
_symmetry.space_group_name_H-M   'P 1'
#
loop_
_entity.id
_entity.type
_entity.pdbx_description
1 polymer ?
#
loop_
_entity_poly.entity_id
_entity_poly.type
_entity_poly.pdbx_seq_one_letter_code
_entity_poly.pdbx_strand_id
1 'polypeptide(L)'
;MKKENEDNGTSYTEVLNIKTLTGDIPDMQDMHRELYTSVLYEFTPENRVSVKVPENEVKAIKEFREKCCLLLSDIEKVNSTLAHKLARYHKF
;
A
#
# COMPACT_ATOMS: atom_id res chain seq x y z
N MET A 1 24.66 16.38 -27.23
CA MET A 1 23.27 15.96 -26.93
C MET A 1 23.25 15.38 -25.53
N LYS A 2 22.74 16.14 -24.56
CA LYS A 2 22.47 15.63 -23.21
C LYS A 2 21.20 14.80 -23.32
N LYS A 3 21.25 13.53 -22.93
CA LYS A 3 20.04 12.72 -22.74
C LYS A 3 19.29 13.36 -21.58
N GLU A 4 18.17 13.98 -21.89
CA GLU A 4 17.15 14.33 -20.91
C GLU A 4 16.66 13.00 -20.34
N ASN A 5 17.08 12.69 -19.11
CA ASN A 5 16.40 11.67 -18.33
C ASN A 5 15.01 12.28 -18.04
N GLU A 6 13.98 11.79 -18.73
CA GLU A 6 12.60 11.96 -18.32
C GLU A 6 12.47 11.39 -16.90
N ASP A 7 12.64 12.26 -15.92
CA ASP A 7 12.26 12.02 -14.55
C ASP A 7 10.72 12.05 -14.55
N ASN A 8 10.11 10.93 -14.92
CA ASN A 8 8.68 10.73 -14.81
C ASN A 8 8.32 10.83 -13.33
N GLY A 9 7.98 12.05 -12.89
CA GLY A 9 7.82 12.52 -11.51
C GLY A 9 6.93 11.64 -10.64
N THR A 10 7.45 10.48 -10.28
CA THR A 10 6.80 9.50 -9.43
C THR A 10 7.18 9.86 -8.01
N SER A 11 6.30 10.60 -7.35
CA SER A 11 6.45 10.90 -5.92
C SER A 11 6.33 9.60 -5.13
N TYR A 12 7.26 9.39 -4.19
CA TYR A 12 7.26 8.24 -3.30
C TYR A 12 6.84 8.69 -1.91
N THR A 13 5.98 7.90 -1.27
CA THR A 13 5.52 8.14 0.09
C THR A 13 5.93 7.00 1.00
N GLU A 14 6.28 7.32 2.23
CA GLU A 14 6.63 6.33 3.26
C GLU A 14 5.34 5.68 3.78
N VAL A 15 5.26 4.36 3.67
CA VAL A 15 4.11 3.57 4.15
C VAL A 15 4.45 2.72 5.38
N LEU A 16 5.72 2.53 5.68
CA LEU A 16 6.18 1.79 6.85
C LEU A 16 7.54 2.32 7.31
N ASN A 17 7.70 2.48 8.62
CA ASN A 17 8.99 2.78 9.26
C ASN A 17 9.11 1.92 10.51
N ILE A 18 10.00 0.93 10.48
CA ILE A 18 10.18 0.00 11.59
C ILE A 18 11.63 -0.03 12.07
N LYS A 19 11.80 -0.19 13.38
CA LYS A 19 13.11 -0.45 13.98
C LYS A 19 13.37 -1.95 13.94
N THR A 20 14.50 -2.34 13.38
CA THR A 20 14.95 -3.73 13.29
C THR A 20 16.04 -3.98 14.33
N LEU A 21 16.10 -5.20 14.87
CA LEU A 21 17.12 -5.59 15.85
C LEU A 21 18.51 -5.72 15.21
N THR A 22 18.57 -6.17 13.94
CA THR A 22 19.82 -6.45 13.23
C THR A 22 20.20 -5.43 12.16
N GLY A 23 19.29 -4.51 11.79
CA GLY A 23 19.50 -3.63 10.64
C GLY A 23 19.18 -4.31 9.30
N ASP A 24 18.72 -5.56 9.29
CA ASP A 24 18.29 -6.26 8.08
C ASP A 24 16.81 -5.99 7.79
N ILE A 25 16.45 -6.01 6.50
CA ILE A 25 15.04 -6.07 6.09
C ILE A 25 14.51 -7.36 6.71
N PRO A 26 13.48 -7.32 7.59
CA PRO A 26 12.86 -8.55 8.04
C PRO A 26 12.45 -9.34 6.79
N ASP A 27 12.41 -10.67 6.85
CA ASP A 27 11.64 -11.49 5.90
C ASP A 27 10.16 -11.10 6.04
N MET A 28 9.82 -9.87 5.65
CA MET A 28 8.48 -9.40 5.50
C MET A 28 7.96 -10.17 4.32
N GLN A 29 7.00 -11.05 4.55
CA GLN A 29 6.06 -11.44 3.51
C GLN A 29 5.74 -10.18 2.73
N ASP A 30 6.19 -10.12 1.47
CA ASP A 30 6.37 -8.86 0.77
C ASP A 30 5.04 -8.37 0.19
N MET A 31 4.06 -8.23 1.07
CA MET A 31 2.71 -7.76 0.75
C MET A 31 2.75 -6.40 0.07
N HIS A 32 3.81 -5.61 0.32
CA HIS A 32 4.02 -4.35 -0.39
C HIS A 32 4.40 -4.60 -1.86
N ARG A 33 5.26 -5.57 -2.17
CA ARG A 33 5.53 -5.96 -3.57
C ARG A 33 4.36 -6.65 -4.26
N GLU A 34 3.48 -7.32 -3.51
CA GLU A 34 2.25 -7.87 -4.08
C GLU A 34 1.23 -6.78 -4.45
N LEU A 35 1.28 -5.64 -3.74
CA LEU A 35 0.28 -4.59 -3.85
C LEU A 35 0.71 -3.40 -4.72
N TYR A 36 2.01 -3.07 -4.73
CA TYR A 36 2.57 -1.91 -5.42
C TYR A 36 3.52 -2.34 -6.54
N THR A 37 3.56 -1.56 -7.63
CA THR A 37 4.43 -1.89 -8.77
C THR A 37 5.90 -1.65 -8.47
N SER A 38 6.20 -0.71 -7.57
CA SER A 38 7.53 -0.35 -7.13
C SER A 38 7.56 -0.20 -5.61
N VAL A 39 8.58 -0.78 -4.99
CA VAL A 39 8.80 -0.70 -3.55
C VAL A 39 10.28 -0.40 -3.31
N LEU A 40 10.55 0.71 -2.64
CA LEU A 40 11.89 1.15 -2.25
C LEU A 40 12.07 0.91 -0.75
N TYR A 41 13.19 0.28 -0.39
CA TYR A 41 13.58 0.09 1.00
C TYR A 41 14.75 1.02 1.29
N GLU A 42 14.58 1.90 2.27
CA GLU A 42 15.63 2.80 2.73
C GLU A 42 16.03 2.46 4.16
N PHE A 43 17.32 2.18 4.33
CA PHE A 43 17.91 2.04 5.66
C PHE A 43 18.23 3.42 6.20
N THR A 44 17.64 3.73 7.34
CA THR A 44 17.93 4.96 8.07
C THR A 44 18.85 4.65 9.25
N PRO A 45 19.63 5.66 9.72
CA PRO A 45 20.41 5.52 10.94
C PRO A 45 19.53 5.01 12.09
N GLU A 46 20.12 4.30 13.07
CA GLU A 46 19.42 3.63 14.19
C GLU A 46 18.77 2.27 13.88
N ASN A 47 19.25 1.55 12.86
CA ASN A 47 18.73 0.23 12.44
C ASN A 47 17.26 0.27 12.04
N ARG A 48 16.84 1.35 11.36
CA ARG A 48 15.46 1.53 10.90
C ARG A 48 15.35 1.23 9.42
N VAL A 49 14.26 0.57 9.03
CA VAL A 49 13.91 0.30 7.64
C VAL A 49 12.64 1.06 7.31
N SER A 50 12.73 1.92 6.30
CA SER A 50 11.62 2.66 5.70
C SER A 50 11.21 1.98 4.40
N VAL A 51 9.91 1.79 4.20
CA VAL A 51 9.34 1.28 2.95
C VAL A 51 8.62 2.43 2.27
N LYS A 52 9.04 2.75 1.06
CA LYS A 52 8.48 3.81 0.23
C LYS A 52 7.87 3.22 -1.03
N VAL A 53 6.70 3.71 -1.40
CA VAL A 53 5.94 3.25 -2.57
C VAL A 53 5.39 4.45 -3.34
N PRO A 54 5.03 4.30 -4.63
CA PRO A 54 4.46 5.38 -5.42
C PRO A 54 3.19 5.96 -4.77
N GLU A 55 3.16 7.27 -4.56
CA GLU A 55 2.07 7.99 -3.89
C GLU A 55 0.75 7.89 -4.66
N ASN A 56 0.83 7.91 -5.98
CA ASN A 56 -0.32 7.72 -6.88
C ASN A 56 -1.00 6.36 -6.66
N GLU A 57 -0.24 5.29 -6.45
CA GLU A 57 -0.77 3.95 -6.19
C GLU A 57 -1.42 3.86 -4.82
N VAL A 58 -0.80 4.46 -3.80
CA VAL A 58 -1.39 4.57 -2.45
C VAL A 58 -2.76 5.27 -2.53
N LYS A 59 -2.83 6.38 -3.27
CA LYS A 59 -4.08 7.10 -3.47
C LYS A 59 -5.12 6.26 -4.23
N ALA A 60 -4.72 5.58 -5.31
CA ALA A 60 -5.62 4.74 -6.09
C ALA A 60 -6.19 3.57 -5.26
N ILE A 61 -5.36 2.91 -4.45
CA ILE A 61 -5.78 1.83 -3.56
C ILE A 61 -6.75 2.35 -2.50
N LYS A 62 -6.49 3.53 -1.93
CA LYS A 62 -7.39 4.16 -0.97
C LYS A 62 -8.76 4.47 -1.59
N GLU A 63 -8.78 5.10 -2.77
CA GLU A 63 -10.02 5.39 -3.49
C GLU A 63 -10.78 4.11 -3.86
N PHE A 64 -10.08 3.05 -4.26
CA PHE A 64 -10.69 1.76 -4.55
C PHE A 64 -11.34 1.14 -3.30
N ARG A 65 -10.66 1.17 -2.15
CA ARG A 65 -11.20 0.68 -0.88
C ARG A 65 -12.43 1.49 -0.46
N GLU A 66 -12.39 2.81 -0.57
CA GLU A 66 -13.55 3.67 -0.27
C GLU A 66 -14.75 3.31 -1.14
N LYS A 67 -14.56 3.10 -2.46
CA LYS A 67 -15.65 2.65 -3.36
C LYS A 67 -16.20 1.28 -2.98
N CYS A 68 -15.34 0.35 -2.57
CA CYS A 68 -15.79 -0.96 -2.09
C CYS A 68 -16.61 -0.85 -0.81
N CYS A 69 -16.20 -0.02 0.15
CA CYS A 69 -16.98 0.25 1.36
C CYS A 69 -18.35 0.83 1.03
N LEU A 70 -18.42 1.82 0.13
CA LEU A 70 -19.70 2.39 -0.31
C LEU A 70 -20.61 1.33 -0.95
N LEU A 71 -20.05 0.49 -1.83
CA LEU A 71 -20.78 -0.62 -2.44
C LEU A 71 -21.29 -1.62 -1.40
N LEU A 72 -20.47 -1.97 -0.42
CA LEU A 72 -20.87 -2.86 0.68
C LEU A 72 -22.00 -2.25 1.51
N SER A 73 -21.92 -0.95 1.82
CA SER A 73 -23.01 -0.25 2.52
C SER A 73 -24.30 -0.21 1.71
N ASP A 74 -24.24 -0.09 0.38
CA ASP A 74 -25.43 -0.16 -0.47
C ASP A 74 -26.01 -1.58 -0.54
N ILE A 75 -25.15 -2.60 -0.60
CA ILE A 75 -25.58 -4.00 -0.50
C ILE A 75 -26.21 -4.26 0.87
N GLU A 76 -25.67 -3.70 1.95
CA GLU A 76 -26.15 -3.93 3.31
C GLU A 76 -27.60 -3.47 3.50
N LYS A 77 -27.98 -2.36 2.85
CA LYS A 77 -29.37 -1.85 2.83
C LYS A 77 -30.36 -2.85 2.23
N VAL A 78 -29.91 -3.72 1.34
CA VAL A 78 -30.74 -4.72 0.63
C VAL A 78 -30.59 -6.12 1.24
N ASN A 79 -29.37 -6.51 1.61
CA ASN A 79 -29.01 -7.79 2.18
C ASN A 79 -27.76 -7.69 3.08
N SER A 80 -28.00 -7.40 4.35
CA SER A 80 -26.94 -7.26 5.37
C SER A 80 -26.10 -8.52 5.57
N THR A 81 -26.69 -9.71 5.41
CA THR A 81 -25.95 -10.97 5.55
C THR A 81 -24.93 -11.15 4.42
N LEU A 82 -25.32 -10.80 3.19
CA LEU A 82 -24.41 -10.84 2.05
C LEU A 82 -23.29 -9.81 2.19
N ALA A 83 -23.63 -8.57 2.58
CA ALA A 83 -22.64 -7.51 2.81
C ALA A 83 -21.59 -7.93 3.85
N HIS A 84 -22.02 -8.45 5.01
CA HIS A 84 -21.10 -8.91 6.05
C HIS A 84 -20.23 -10.10 5.61
N LYS A 85 -20.77 -11.03 4.81
CA LYS A 85 -19.99 -12.15 4.26
C LYS A 85 -18.90 -11.66 3.31
N LEU A 86 -19.23 -10.72 2.43
CA LEU A 86 -18.28 -10.13 1.48
C LEU A 86 -17.20 -9.33 2.20
N ALA A 87 -17.58 -8.49 3.17
CA ALA A 87 -16.63 -7.73 3.98
C ALA A 87 -15.63 -8.66 4.70
N ARG A 88 -16.15 -9.70 5.36
CA ARG A 88 -15.31 -10.68 6.08
C ARG A 88 -14.36 -11.43 5.16
N TYR A 89 -14.82 -11.88 3.99
CA TYR A 89 -13.99 -12.65 3.06
C TYR A 89 -12.83 -11.82 2.50
N HIS A 90 -13.10 -10.54 2.19
CA HIS A 90 -12.11 -9.63 1.60
C HIS A 90 -11.34 -8.80 2.64
N LYS A 91 -11.54 -9.06 3.94
CA LYS A 91 -10.90 -8.33 5.05
C LYS A 91 -11.12 -6.81 4.98
N PHE A 92 -12.32 -6.41 4.57
CA PHE A 92 -12.81 -5.03 4.69
C PHE A 92 -13.28 -4.74 6.12
#